data_AF-A0A9D5Q413-F1
#
_entry.id   AF-A0A9D5Q413-F1
#
_cell.length_a   1.000
_cell.length_b   1.000
_cell.length_c   1.000
_cell.angle_alpha   90.00
_cell.angle_beta   90.00
_cell.angle_gamma   90.00
#
_symmetry.space_group_name_H-M   'P 1'
#
loop_
_entity.id
_entity.type
_entity.pdbx_description
1 polymer ?
#
loop_
_entity_poly.entity_id
_entity_poly.type
_entity_poly.pdbx_seq_one_letter_code
_entity_poly.pdbx_strand_id
1 'polypeptide(L)'
;MNLVHLKSRFWQPKFLALLQPDVLGLAIVLVGLALILNLAITFEQTPSAREYLYRYGTAETGAVNLVTSIYLGYRVFDTLGETIVLMLAVAGVILLIGRKS
;
A
#
# COMPACT_ATOMS: atom_id res chain seq x y z
N MET A 1 23.05 -55.62 7.18
CA MET A 1 22.04 -54.65 7.68
C MET A 1 20.96 -54.52 6.64
N ASN A 2 19.78 -55.11 6.88
CA ASN A 2 18.76 -55.35 5.87
C ASN A 2 17.94 -54.09 5.53
N LEU A 3 18.01 -53.62 4.28
CA LEU A 3 17.28 -52.43 3.78
C LEU A 3 15.75 -52.57 3.85
N VAL A 4 15.24 -53.79 4.03
CA VAL A 4 13.81 -54.11 4.16
C VAL A 4 13.19 -53.49 5.41
N HIS A 5 13.94 -53.36 6.50
CA HIS A 5 13.43 -52.79 7.77
C HIS A 5 13.33 -51.26 7.77
N LEU A 6 14.00 -50.56 6.84
CA LEU A 6 13.90 -49.10 6.74
C LEU A 6 12.62 -48.67 6.01
N LYS A 7 12.15 -49.48 5.05
CA LYS A 7 10.98 -49.18 4.21
C LYS A 7 9.66 -49.25 4.99
N SER A 8 9.54 -50.17 5.97
CA SER A 8 8.32 -50.34 6.76
C SER A 8 8.13 -49.29 7.86
N ARG A 9 9.18 -48.54 8.22
CA ARG A 9 9.10 -47.43 9.18
C ARG A 9 8.50 -46.16 8.57
N PHE A 10 8.54 -46.01 7.25
CA PHE A 10 7.97 -44.88 6.52
C PHE A 10 6.47 -45.05 6.24
N TRP A 11 5.98 -46.30 6.21
CA TRP A 11 4.58 -46.67 5.97
C TRP A 11 3.79 -46.92 7.27
N GLN A 12 4.00 -46.10 8.30
CA GLN A 12 3.17 -46.17 9.51
C GLN A 12 1.77 -45.58 9.25
N PRO A 13 0.68 -46.15 9.81
CA PRO A 13 -0.70 -45.69 9.57
C PRO A 13 -0.92 -44.22 9.94
N LYS A 14 -0.11 -43.67 10.84
CA LYS A 14 -0.09 -42.24 11.19
C LYS A 14 0.29 -41.32 10.02
N PHE A 15 1.18 -41.76 9.12
CA PHE A 15 1.59 -40.99 7.94
C PHE A 15 0.52 -41.06 6.84
N LEU A 16 -0.15 -42.21 6.68
CA LEU A 16 -1.30 -42.33 5.79
C LEU A 16 -2.53 -41.58 6.32
N ALA A 17 -2.69 -41.41 7.63
CA ALA A 17 -3.75 -40.61 8.23
C ALA A 17 -3.65 -39.12 7.87
N LEU A 18 -2.44 -38.61 7.65
CA LEU A 18 -2.22 -37.22 7.18
C LEU A 18 -2.63 -37.02 5.71
N LEU A 19 -2.68 -38.09 4.93
CA LEU A 19 -3.11 -38.08 3.52
C LEU A 19 -4.63 -38.33 3.37
N GLN A 20 -5.36 -38.50 4.47
CA GLN A 20 -6.81 -38.60 4.44
C GLN A 20 -7.40 -37.23 4.02
N PRO A 21 -8.37 -37.21 3.09
CA PRO A 21 -8.94 -35.97 2.56
C PRO A 21 -9.54 -35.08 3.68
N ASP A 22 -10.01 -35.70 4.76
CA ASP A 22 -10.61 -35.04 5.92
C ASP A 22 -9.58 -34.24 6.73
N VAL A 23 -8.37 -34.80 6.93
CA VAL A 23 -7.27 -34.16 7.65
C VAL A 23 -6.64 -33.06 6.80
N LEU A 24 -6.53 -33.28 5.49
CA LEU A 24 -6.03 -32.29 4.54
C LEU A 24 -6.99 -31.08 4.46
N GLY A 25 -8.30 -31.33 4.43
CA GLY A 25 -9.31 -30.28 4.44
C GLY A 25 -9.25 -29.41 5.70
N LEU A 26 -9.13 -30.05 6.88
CA LEU A 26 -8.95 -29.34 8.14
C LEU A 26 -7.65 -28.51 8.16
N ALA A 27 -6.54 -29.08 7.68
CA ALA A 27 -5.27 -28.38 7.60
C ALA A 27 -5.35 -27.14 6.69
N ILE A 28 -6.02 -27.25 5.54
CA ILE A 28 -6.22 -26.12 4.62
C ILE A 28 -7.08 -25.03 5.27
N VAL A 29 -8.15 -25.40 5.99
CA VAL A 29 -9.00 -24.44 6.71
C VAL A 29 -8.22 -23.73 7.81
N LEU A 30 -7.41 -24.46 8.59
CA LEU A 30 -6.59 -23.88 9.65
C LEU A 30 -5.51 -22.95 9.09
N VAL A 31 -4.86 -23.32 7.98
CA VAL A 31 -3.89 -22.47 7.30
C VAL A 31 -4.58 -21.24 6.72
N GLY A 32 -5.73 -21.39 6.06
CA GLY A 32 -6.53 -20.28 5.54
C GLY A 32 -6.96 -19.32 6.64
N LEU A 33 -7.43 -19.85 7.78
CA LEU A 33 -7.77 -19.04 8.96
C LEU A 33 -6.55 -18.33 9.53
N ALA A 34 -5.41 -19.02 9.67
CA ALA A 34 -4.17 -18.41 10.14
C ALA A 34 -3.69 -17.27 9.22
N LEU A 35 -3.84 -17.43 7.90
CA LEU A 35 -3.52 -16.39 6.93
C LEU A 35 -4.48 -15.20 7.04
N ILE A 36 -5.79 -15.44 7.18
CA ILE A 36 -6.79 -14.38 7.37
C ILE A 36 -6.53 -13.62 8.67
N LEU A 37 -6.22 -14.32 9.77
CA LEU A 37 -5.90 -13.70 11.04
C LEU A 37 -4.58 -12.91 10.97
N ASN A 38 -3.56 -13.45 10.31
CA ASN A 38 -2.30 -12.75 10.11
C ASN A 38 -2.52 -11.45 9.31
N LEU A 39 -3.32 -11.51 8.25
CA LEU A 39 -3.68 -10.32 7.47
C LEU A 39 -4.47 -9.33 8.32
N ALA A 40 -5.47 -9.79 9.09
CA ALA A 40 -6.29 -8.95 9.97
C ALA A 40 -5.46 -8.21 11.03
N ILE A 41 -4.43 -8.85 11.59
CA ILE A 41 -3.55 -8.27 12.61
C ILE A 41 -2.51 -7.32 11.98
N THR A 42 -2.05 -7.61 10.77
CA THR A 42 -0.97 -6.85 10.10
C THR A 42 -1.47 -5.63 9.33
N PHE A 43 -2.79 -5.39 9.27
CA PHE A 43 -3.31 -4.12 8.77
C PHE A 43 -2.88 -2.97 9.70
N GLU A 44 -1.73 -2.37 9.39
CA GLU A 44 -1.38 -1.06 9.92
C GLU A 44 -2.49 -0.08 9.54
N GLN A 45 -3.17 0.45 10.55
CA GLN A 45 -4.07 1.58 10.37
C GLN A 45 -3.19 2.74 9.91
N THR A 46 -3.21 3.03 8.62
CA THR A 46 -2.54 4.24 8.14
C THR A 46 -3.18 5.41 8.85
N PRO A 47 -2.38 6.28 9.50
CA PRO A 47 -2.95 7.45 10.14
C PRO A 47 -3.73 8.22 9.09
N SER A 48 -4.91 8.72 9.48
CA SER A 48 -5.67 9.59 8.60
C SER A 48 -4.75 10.71 8.10
N ALA A 49 -4.95 11.18 6.87
CA ALA A 49 -4.13 12.26 6.32
C ALA A 49 -4.05 13.46 7.26
N ARG A 50 -5.15 13.75 7.99
CA ARG A 50 -5.20 14.79 9.03
C ARG A 50 -4.22 14.54 10.17
N GLU A 51 -4.20 13.32 10.72
CA GLU A 51 -3.33 12.96 11.83
C GLU A 51 -1.86 12.96 11.41
N TYR A 52 -1.58 12.45 10.21
CA TYR A 52 -0.24 12.49 9.62
C TYR A 52 0.25 13.93 9.47
N LEU A 53 -0.56 14.78 8.82
CA LEU A 53 -0.22 16.19 8.60
C LEU A 53 -0.05 16.94 9.92
N TYR A 54 -0.91 16.69 10.92
CA TYR A 54 -0.78 17.33 12.22
C TYR A 54 0.54 16.98 12.93
N ARG A 55 0.97 15.71 12.84
CA ARG A 55 2.21 15.24 13.50
C ARG A 55 3.48 15.62 12.75
N TYR A 56 3.47 15.53 11.42
CA TYR A 56 4.68 15.61 10.60
C TYR A 56 4.73 16.83 9.68
N GLY A 57 3.60 17.51 9.46
CA GLY A 57 3.49 18.62 8.50
C GLY A 57 4.50 19.74 8.73
N THR A 58 4.69 20.17 9.98
CA THR A 58 5.69 21.20 10.32
C THR A 58 7.12 20.68 10.20
N ALA A 59 7.37 19.42 10.60
CA ALA A 59 8.70 18.84 10.59
C ALA A 59 9.20 18.56 9.15
N GLU A 60 8.31 18.12 8.27
CA GLU A 60 8.64 17.80 6.88
C GLU A 60 8.78 19.04 5.98
N THR A 61 8.01 20.10 6.26
CA THR A 61 7.93 21.28 5.39
C THR A 61 8.59 22.54 5.96
N GLY A 62 8.86 22.56 7.26
CA GLY A 62 9.36 23.74 7.99
C GLY A 62 8.31 24.84 8.21
N ALA A 63 7.10 24.71 7.68
CA ALA A 63 6.04 25.69 7.86
C ALA A 63 5.31 25.46 9.19
N VAL A 64 5.36 26.46 10.09
CA VAL A 64 4.64 26.41 11.38
C VAL A 64 3.12 26.39 11.17
N ASN A 65 2.63 27.01 10.08
CA ASN A 65 1.22 26.96 9.70
C ASN A 65 0.93 25.69 8.89
N LEU A 66 0.07 24.83 9.42
CA LEU A 66 -0.35 23.58 8.79
C LEU A 66 -1.09 23.80 7.46
N VAL A 67 -1.79 24.92 7.29
CA VAL A 67 -2.45 25.23 6.01
C VAL A 67 -1.39 25.51 4.95
N THR A 68 -0.36 26.29 5.29
CA THR A 68 0.76 26.59 4.39
C THR A 68 1.59 25.36 4.07
N SER A 69 1.81 24.46 5.05
CA SER A 69 2.51 23.19 4.79
C SER A 69 1.78 22.34 3.76
N ILE A 70 0.44 22.33 3.77
CA ILE A 70 -0.36 21.60 2.79
C ILE A 70 -0.20 22.22 1.39
N TYR A 71 -0.47 23.51 1.23
CA TYR A 71 -0.48 24.14 -0.09
C TYR A 71 0.92 24.27 -0.71
N LEU A 72 1.95 24.63 0.08
CA LEU A 72 3.31 24.85 -0.44
C LEU A 72 4.25 23.65 -0.25
N GLY A 73 4.02 22.82 0.77
CA GLY A 73 4.90 21.69 1.08
C GLY A 73 4.50 20.39 0.39
N TYR A 74 3.20 20.06 0.36
CA TYR A 74 2.70 18.82 -0.23
C TYR A 74 2.00 19.01 -1.59
N ARG A 75 1.36 20.16 -1.82
CA ARG A 75 0.50 20.42 -2.99
C ARG A 75 0.96 21.59 -3.87
N VAL A 76 2.26 21.88 -3.87
CA VAL A 76 2.81 23.05 -4.59
C VAL A 76 2.46 23.06 -6.08
N PHE A 77 2.42 21.88 -6.71
CA PHE A 77 2.14 21.74 -8.14
C PHE A 77 0.71 22.13 -8.56
N ASP A 78 -0.25 22.09 -7.64
CA ASP A 78 -1.64 22.47 -7.94
C ASP A 78 -1.71 23.97 -8.25
N THR A 79 -1.17 24.80 -7.34
CA THR A 79 -1.11 26.27 -7.49
C THR A 79 -0.15 26.74 -8.59
N LEU A 80 0.98 26.06 -8.78
CA LEU A 80 1.90 26.34 -9.88
C LEU A 80 1.27 26.00 -11.23
N GLY A 81 0.55 24.87 -11.32
CA GLY A 81 -0.18 24.44 -12.51
C GLY A 81 -1.23 25.45 -12.94
N GLU A 82 -2.05 25.93 -11.99
CA GLU A 82 -3.02 27.01 -12.25
C GLU A 82 -2.35 28.26 -12.83
N THR A 83 -1.23 28.70 -12.24
CA THR A 83 -0.49 29.87 -12.71
C THR A 83 0.09 29.68 -14.11
N ILE A 84 0.61 28.50 -14.43
CA ILE A 84 1.11 28.16 -15.77
C ILE A 84 -0.02 28.22 -16.80
N VAL A 85 -1.18 27.63 -16.50
CA VAL A 85 -2.35 27.67 -17.39
C VAL A 85 -2.77 29.11 -17.66
N LEU A 86 -2.85 29.96 -16.63
CA LEU A 86 -3.20 31.37 -16.78
C LEU A 86 -2.16 32.14 -17.60
N MET A 87 -0.86 31.93 -17.35
CA MET A 87 0.22 32.54 -18.13
C MET A 87 0.14 32.16 -19.61
N LEU A 88 -0.08 30.88 -19.91
CA LEU A 88 -0.24 30.39 -21.27
C LEU A 88 -1.49 30.96 -21.94
N ALA A 89 -2.60 31.08 -21.21
CA ALA A 89 -3.82 31.70 -21.73
C ALA A 89 -3.58 33.16 -22.11
N VAL A 90 -2.95 33.94 -21.24
CA VAL A 90 -2.61 35.35 -21.50
C VAL A 90 -1.62 35.46 -22.68
N ALA A 91 -0.57 34.65 -22.70
CA ALA A 91 0.39 34.62 -23.81
C ALA A 91 -0.30 34.28 -25.14
N GLY A 92 -1.22 33.30 -25.14
CA GLY A 92 -2.02 32.94 -26.30
C GLY A 92 -2.88 34.09 -26.80
N VAL A 93 -3.55 34.83 -25.89
CA VAL A 93 -4.34 36.02 -26.25
C VAL A 93 -3.46 37.10 -26.88
N ILE A 94 -2.29 37.38 -26.31
CA ILE A 94 -1.33 38.37 -26.85
C ILE A 94 -0.87 37.96 -28.26
N LEU A 95 -0.53 36.68 -28.47
CA LEU A 95 -0.11 36.17 -29.78
C LEU A 95 -1.23 36.26 -30.82
N LEU A 96 -2.48 35.96 -30.44
CA LEU A 96 -3.62 36.04 -31.36
C LEU A 96 -3.95 37.48 -31.74
N ILE A 97 -3.91 38.42 -30.80
CA ILE A 97 -4.11 39.86 -31.08
C ILE A 97 -2.95 40.40 -31.93
N GLY A 98 -1.71 40.07 -31.57
CA GLY A 98 -0.51 40.53 -32.28
C GLY A 98 -0.39 40.01 -33.73
N ARG A 99 -1.05 38.90 -34.07
CA ARG A 99 -1.12 38.38 -35.45
C ARG A 99 -2.14 39.10 -36.35
N LYS A 100 -3.01 39.94 -35.78
CA LYS A 100 -4.09 40.64 -36.53
C LYS A 100 -3.68 42.05 -36.95
N SER A 101 -2.43 42.24 -37.35
CA SER A 101 -1.93 43.46 -38.01
C SER A 101 -1.03 43.12 -39.18
#